data_AF-A0A2S6R5D8-F1
#
_entry.id   AF-A0A2S6R5D8-F1
#
_cell.length_a   1.000
_cell.length_b   1.000
_cell.length_c   1.000
_cell.angle_alpha   90.00
_cell.angle_beta   90.00
_cell.angle_gamma   90.00
#
_symmetry.space_group_name_H-M   'P 1'
#
loop_
_entity.id
_entity.type
_entity.pdbx_description
1 polymer ?
#
loop_
_entity_poly.entity_id
_entity_poly.type
_entity_poly.pdbx_seq_one_letter_code
_entity_poly.pdbx_strand_id
1 'polypeptide(L)'
;LRQADALETNPDIKRVINEEFTIFAQEGDSFFESLLFWRGDEPLGEVVDASGEAQRLNENAAMGVPPNTGETPVIERRDKALLEGIF
;
A
#
# COMPACT_ATOMS: atom_id res chain seq x y z
N LEU A 1 36.11 -19.46 -2.86
CA LEU A 1 36.52 -18.03 -2.86
C LEU A 1 37.37 -17.65 -4.08
N ARG A 2 38.35 -18.46 -4.54
CA ARG A 2 39.10 -18.18 -5.79
C ARG A 2 38.32 -18.34 -7.11
N GLN A 3 37.14 -18.97 -7.08
CA GLN A 3 36.33 -19.25 -8.28
C GLN A 3 35.40 -18.10 -8.71
N ALA A 4 35.32 -17.01 -7.94
CA ALA A 4 34.43 -15.89 -8.22
C ALA A 4 35.16 -14.57 -8.53
N ASP A 5 36.48 -14.62 -8.74
CA ASP A 5 37.34 -13.44 -8.98
C ASP A 5 37.10 -12.26 -8.00
N ALA A 6 36.61 -12.57 -6.80
CA ALA A 6 36.14 -11.59 -5.81
C ALA A 6 37.28 -10.87 -5.06
N LEU A 7 38.54 -11.06 -5.50
CA LEU A 7 39.73 -10.51 -4.85
C LEU A 7 40.03 -9.08 -5.31
N GLU A 8 39.47 -8.64 -6.44
CA GLU A 8 39.57 -7.27 -6.98
C GLU A 8 38.21 -6.56 -7.02
N THR A 9 37.35 -6.81 -6.04
CA THR A 9 36.05 -6.12 -5.99
C THR A 9 36.29 -4.64 -5.63
N ASN A 10 35.94 -3.72 -6.54
CA ASN A 10 35.95 -2.30 -6.23
C ASN A 10 35.06 -2.05 -4.99
N PRO A 11 35.58 -1.49 -3.88
CA PRO A 11 34.79 -1.26 -2.67
C PRO A 11 33.59 -0.33 -2.92
N ASP A 12 33.64 0.47 -3.98
CA ASP A 12 32.59 1.40 -4.38
C ASP A 12 31.56 0.78 -5.34
N ILE A 13 31.66 -0.50 -5.69
CA ILE A 13 30.78 -1.11 -6.72
C ILE A 13 29.29 -0.93 -6.42
N LYS A 14 28.90 -0.95 -5.14
CA LYS A 14 27.51 -0.69 -4.72
C LYS A 14 27.09 0.76 -4.98
N ARG A 15 28.00 1.72 -4.78
CA ARG A 15 27.76 3.13 -5.04
C ARG A 15 27.59 3.37 -6.54
N VAL A 16 28.48 2.81 -7.36
CA VAL A 16 28.41 2.89 -8.83
C VAL A 16 27.12 2.29 -9.35
N ILE A 17 26.75 1.09 -8.90
CA ILE A 17 25.47 0.45 -9.26
C ILE A 17 24.30 1.34 -8.87
N ASN A 18 24.28 1.89 -7.66
CA ASN A 18 23.17 2.75 -7.24
C ASN A 18 23.09 4.04 -8.08
N GLU A 19 24.23 4.68 -8.38
CA GLU A 19 24.29 5.87 -9.23
C GLU A 19 23.77 5.59 -10.65
N GLU A 20 24.13 4.45 -11.24
CA GLU A 20 23.68 4.03 -12.58
C GLU A 20 22.22 3.59 -12.63
N PHE A 21 21.71 2.94 -11.58
CA PHE A 21 20.36 2.38 -11.56
C PHE A 21 19.29 3.30 -10.97
N THR A 22 19.67 4.47 -10.43
CA THR A 22 18.71 5.46 -9.89
C THR A 22 17.71 5.94 -10.96
N ILE A 23 18.14 6.06 -12.21
CA ILE A 23 17.29 6.50 -13.33
C ILE A 23 16.21 5.46 -13.65
N PHE A 24 16.56 4.16 -13.63
CA PHE A 24 15.62 3.08 -13.91
C PHE A 24 14.60 2.86 -12.79
N ALA A 25 14.97 3.13 -11.54
CA ALA A 25 14.07 3.02 -10.41
C ALA A 25 12.90 4.02 -10.49
N GLN A 26 13.12 5.21 -11.06
CA GLN A 26 12.07 6.22 -11.23
C GLN A 26 11.17 5.95 -12.45
N GLU A 27 11.70 5.34 -13.50
CA GLU A 27 10.96 5.10 -14.75
C GLU A 27 10.14 3.79 -14.74
N GLY A 28 10.52 2.83 -13.88
CA GLY A 28 9.82 1.56 -13.73
C GLY A 28 8.36 1.71 -13.29
N ASP A 29 8.10 2.52 -12.27
CA ASP A 29 6.76 2.63 -11.67
C ASP A 29 5.69 3.08 -12.70
N SER A 30 6.00 4.12 -13.48
CA SER A 30 5.08 4.64 -14.52
C SER A 30 4.86 3.64 -15.67
N PHE A 31 5.88 2.88 -16.07
CA PHE A 31 5.73 1.85 -17.10
C PHE A 31 4.82 0.72 -16.63
N PHE A 32 5.00 0.22 -15.40
CA PHE A 32 4.14 -0.82 -14.84
C PHE A 32 2.69 -0.36 -14.66
N GLU A 33 2.47 0.89 -14.25
CA GLU A 33 1.13 1.50 -14.23
C GLU A 33 0.49 1.54 -15.63
N SER A 34 1.27 1.86 -16.67
CA SER A 34 0.76 1.87 -18.06
C SER A 34 0.34 0.49 -18.56
N LEU A 35 0.99 -0.60 -18.09
CA LEU A 35 0.62 -1.97 -18.42
C LEU A 35 -0.66 -2.42 -17.71
N LEU A 36 -1.00 -1.78 -16.59
CA LEU A 36 -2.20 -2.05 -15.81
C LEU A 36 -3.43 -1.30 -16.32
N PHE A 37 -3.39 -0.64 -17.49
CA PHE A 37 -4.48 0.17 -18.03
C PHE A 37 -5.84 -0.54 -18.17
N TRP A 38 -5.85 -1.87 -18.34
CA TRP A 38 -7.09 -2.66 -18.44
C TRP A 38 -7.74 -2.89 -17.07
N ARG A 39 -7.00 -2.66 -15.98
CA ARG A 39 -7.49 -2.66 -14.62
C ARG A 39 -7.93 -1.22 -14.37
N GLY A 40 -9.21 -0.94 -14.57
CA GLY A 40 -9.79 0.34 -14.18
C GLY A 40 -9.51 0.62 -12.70
N ASP A 41 -9.59 1.89 -12.30
CA ASP A 41 -9.42 2.30 -10.90
C ASP A 41 -10.28 1.41 -10.00
N GLU A 42 -9.65 0.45 -9.33
CA GLU A 42 -10.35 -0.39 -8.39
C GLU A 42 -10.71 0.52 -7.22
N PRO A 43 -12.00 0.62 -6.84
CA PRO A 43 -12.38 1.45 -5.71
C PRO A 43 -11.53 0.99 -4.52
N LEU A 44 -10.76 1.93 -3.97
CA LEU A 44 -10.01 1.68 -2.75
C LEU A 44 -11.01 1.13 -1.72
N GLY A 45 -10.72 -0.06 -1.19
CA GLY A 45 -11.59 -0.67 -0.18
C GLY A 45 -11.90 0.31 0.94
N GLU A 46 -13.10 0.19 1.50
CA GLU A 46 -13.53 1.03 2.62
C GLU A 46 -12.64 0.75 3.85
N VAL A 47 -12.19 1.82 4.52
CA VAL A 47 -11.35 1.68 5.72
C VAL A 47 -12.25 1.30 6.88
N VAL A 48 -12.02 0.15 7.49
CA VAL A 48 -12.77 -0.29 8.68
C VAL A 48 -12.39 0.57 9.90
N ASP A 49 -13.38 1.01 10.68
CA ASP A 49 -13.14 1.62 11.99
C ASP A 49 -12.75 0.53 12.99
N ALA A 50 -11.46 0.49 13.33
CA ALA A 50 -10.90 -0.51 14.24
C ALA A 50 -11.53 -0.48 15.65
N SER A 51 -11.91 0.71 16.15
CA SER A 51 -12.48 0.83 17.50
C SER A 51 -13.94 0.39 17.49
N GLY A 52 -14.71 0.82 16.49
CA GLY A 52 -16.09 0.35 16.28
C GLY A 52 -16.15 -1.16 16.05
N GLU A 53 -15.25 -1.70 15.23
CA GLU A 53 -15.22 -3.15 14.94
C GLU A 53 -14.84 -3.98 16.17
N ALA A 54 -13.88 -3.51 16.98
CA ALA A 54 -13.55 -4.16 18.24
C ALA A 54 -14.75 -4.19 19.19
N GLN A 55 -15.52 -3.11 19.27
CA GLN A 55 -16.74 -3.06 20.06
C GLN A 55 -17.78 -4.06 19.54
N ARG A 56 -18.09 -4.05 18.25
CA ARG A 56 -19.07 -4.97 17.62
C ARG A 56 -18.72 -6.44 17.85
N LEU A 57 -17.43 -6.80 17.73
CA LEU A 57 -16.96 -8.16 17.99
C LEU A 57 -17.13 -8.56 19.46
N ASN A 58 -16.85 -7.65 20.40
CA ASN A 58 -17.07 -7.89 21.83
C ASN A 58 -18.56 -8.07 22.15
N GLU A 59 -19.42 -7.24 21.57
CA GLU A 59 -20.88 -7.35 21.71
C GLU A 59 -21.40 -8.70 21.17
N ASN A 60 -20.93 -9.11 19.99
CA ASN A 60 -21.29 -10.41 19.42
C ASN A 60 -20.84 -11.58 20.30
N ALA A 61 -19.62 -11.52 20.83
CA ALA A 61 -19.11 -12.51 21.77
C ALA A 61 -19.96 -12.58 23.05
N ALA A 62 -20.38 -11.43 23.58
CA ALA A 62 -21.24 -11.35 24.76
C ALA A 62 -22.65 -11.88 24.52
N MET A 63 -23.19 -11.69 23.31
CA MET A 63 -24.50 -12.21 22.91
C MET A 63 -24.46 -13.66 22.42
N GLY A 64 -23.28 -14.26 22.24
CA GLY A 64 -23.11 -15.62 21.75
C GLY A 64 -23.50 -15.79 20.27
N VAL A 65 -23.51 -14.69 19.50
CA VAL A 65 -23.83 -14.71 18.07
C VAL A 65 -22.54 -14.81 17.23
N PRO A 66 -22.62 -15.30 15.99
CA PRO A 66 -21.46 -15.40 15.11
C PRO A 66 -20.76 -14.04 14.89
N PRO A 67 -19.42 -14.02 14.73
CA PRO A 67 -18.65 -12.78 14.59
C PRO A 67 -18.98 -11.99 13.31
N ASN A 68 -19.58 -12.61 12.30
CA ASN A 68 -20.04 -11.95 11.08
C ASN A 68 -21.48 -11.38 11.18
N THR A 69 -22.06 -11.35 12.38
CA THR A 69 -23.39 -10.79 12.61
C THR A 69 -23.32 -9.27 12.72
N GLY A 70 -24.11 -8.54 11.93
CA GLY A 70 -24.16 -7.08 11.94
C GLY A 70 -23.30 -6.43 10.85
N GLU A 71 -23.40 -5.11 10.74
CA GLU A 71 -22.64 -4.31 9.77
C GLU A 71 -21.23 -4.01 10.30
N THR A 72 -20.22 -4.09 9.41
CA THR A 72 -18.83 -3.73 9.74
C THR A 72 -18.71 -2.20 9.77
N PRO A 73 -18.30 -1.59 10.89
CA PRO A 73 -18.13 -0.15 10.96
C PRO A 73 -17.02 0.32 10.01
N VAL A 74 -17.32 1.28 9.14
CA VAL A 74 -16.37 1.87 8.19
C VAL A 74 -16.19 3.36 8.45
N ILE A 75 -14.98 3.85 8.21
CA ILE A 75 -14.64 5.26 8.28
C ILE A 75 -15.05 5.90 6.95
N GLU A 76 -16.17 6.63 6.96
CA GLU A 76 -16.59 7.42 5.80
C GLU A 76 -15.57 8.54 5.54
N ARG A 77 -14.85 8.43 4.41
CA ARG A 77 -14.05 9.54 3.92
C ARG A 77 -15.02 10.58 3.36
N ARG A 78 -15.13 11.72 4.04
CA ARG A 78 -15.88 12.86 3.48
C ARG A 78 -15.23 13.24 2.16
N ASP A 79 -16.01 13.23 1.08
CA ASP A 79 -15.57 13.79 -0.19
C ASP A 79 -15.21 15.25 0.04
N LYS A 80 -13.99 15.63 -0.34
CA LYS A 80 -13.57 17.04 -0.37
C LYS A 80 -14.64 17.81 -1.14
N ALA A 81 -15.32 18.73 -0.47
CA ALA A 81 -16.26 19.60 -1.17
C ALA A 81 -15.48 20.38 -2.24
N LEU A 82 -16.06 20.54 -3.43
CA LEU A 82 -15.44 21.20 -4.59
C LEU A 82 -14.94 22.64 -4.31
N LEU A 83 -15.24 23.19 -3.14
CA LEU A 83 -14.97 24.57 -2.72
C LEU A 83 -14.01 24.69 -1.52
N GLU A 84 -13.46 23.61 -0.96
CA GLU A 84 -12.55 23.65 0.21
C GLU A 84 -11.17 24.28 -0.07
N GLY A 85 -10.90 24.78 -1.28
CA GLY A 85 -9.62 25.39 -1.67
C GLY A 85 -9.71 26.82 -2.21
N ILE A 86 -10.85 27.49 -2.07
CA ILE A 86 -11.10 28.85 -2.60
C ILE A 86 -11.36 29.91 -1.53
N PHE A 87 -11.20 29.59 -0.24
CA PHE A 87 -11.19 30.54 0.87
C PHE A 87 -10.02 30.29 1.82
#